data_AF-A0A942GBK4-F1
#
_entry.id   AF-A0A942GBK4-F1
#
_cell.length_a   1.000
_cell.length_b   1.000
_cell.length_c   1.000
_cell.angle_alpha   90.00
_cell.angle_beta   90.00
_cell.angle_gamma   90.00
#
_symmetry.space_group_name_H-M   'P 1'
#
loop_
_entity.id
_entity.type
_entity.pdbx_description
1 polymer ?
#
loop_
_entity_poly.entity_id
_entity_poly.type
_entity_poly.pdbx_seq_one_letter_code
_entity_poly.pdbx_strand_id
1 'polypeptide(L)' 'GDWAAEVGTTTFFPEVSIVFEVTAPDEHHHVPLLLSPFGYSTYRGS' A
#
# COMPACT_ATOMS: atom_id res chain seq x y z
N GLY A 1 0.70 3.79 -10.25
CA GLY A 1 0.62 4.20 -11.67
C GLY A 1 0.53 3.00 -12.55
N ASP A 2 1.60 2.22 -12.66
CA ASP A 2 1.69 1.06 -13.58
C ASP A 2 0.57 0.04 -13.37
N TRP A 3 0.28 -0.32 -12.11
CA TRP A 3 -0.88 -1.17 -11.77
C TRP A 3 -2.20 -0.67 -12.35
N ALA A 4 -2.44 0.64 -12.34
CA ALA A 4 -3.69 1.21 -12.86
C ALA A 4 -3.77 1.05 -14.38
N ALA A 5 -2.64 1.23 -15.08
CA ALA A 5 -2.55 0.98 -16.51
C ALA A 5 -2.80 -0.50 -16.86
N GLU A 6 -2.27 -1.43 -16.06
CA GLU A 6 -2.49 -2.88 -16.23
C GLU A 6 -3.96 -3.28 -16.09
N VAL A 7 -4.67 -2.69 -15.12
CA VAL A 7 -6.10 -2.96 -14.90
C VAL A 7 -7.03 -2.08 -15.75
N GLY A 8 -6.48 -1.30 -16.69
CA GLY A 8 -7.26 -0.50 -17.64
C GLY A 8 -8.00 0.68 -16.99
N THR A 9 -7.45 1.26 -15.93
CA THR A 9 -8.06 2.39 -15.20
C THR A 9 -7.10 3.57 -15.04
N THR A 10 -7.64 4.73 -14.68
CA THR A 10 -6.83 5.88 -14.26
C THR A 10 -6.74 5.89 -12.75
N THR A 11 -5.63 6.36 -12.19
CA THR A 11 -5.47 6.43 -10.73
C THR A 11 -5.02 7.80 -10.31
N PHE A 12 -5.40 8.19 -9.10
CA PHE A 12 -4.87 9.39 -8.45
C PHE A 12 -3.41 9.23 -8.00
N PHE A 13 -2.92 7.99 -7.89
CA PHE A 13 -1.63 7.68 -7.28
C PHE A 13 -0.61 7.21 -8.32
N PRO A 14 0.38 8.04 -8.70
CA PRO A 14 1.50 7.56 -9.50
C PRO A 14 2.27 6.46 -8.74
N GLU A 15 2.39 6.59 -7.42
CA GLU A 15 2.93 5.59 -6.48
C GLU A 15 2.27 5.73 -5.10
N VAL A 16 2.44 4.72 -4.25
CA VAL A 16 2.04 4.75 -2.83
C VAL A 16 3.23 4.31 -1.99
N SER A 17 3.74 5.20 -1.13
CA SER A 17 4.79 4.87 -0.16
C SER A 17 4.20 4.62 1.21
N ILE A 18 4.48 3.47 1.81
CA ILE A 18 4.08 3.12 3.18
C ILE A 18 5.33 3.18 4.06
N VAL A 19 5.35 4.12 5.00
CA VAL A 19 6.47 4.34 5.93
C VAL A 19 6.00 3.97 7.34
N PHE A 20 6.73 3.09 8.01
CA PHE A 20 6.45 2.67 9.38
C PHE A 20 7.76 2.39 10.12
N GLU A 21 7.71 2.51 11.45
CA GLU A 21 8.84 2.24 12.33
C GLU A 21 8.89 0.75 12.71
N VAL A 22 10.09 0.17 12.71
CA VAL A 22 10.36 -1.18 13.22
C VAL A 22 11.06 -1.05 14.56
N THR A 23 10.30 -1.25 15.64
CA THR A 23 10.83 -1.16 17.01
C THR A 23 11.26 -2.52 17.58
N ALA A 24 10.74 -3.63 17.03
CA ALA A 24 11.05 -4.99 17.43
C ALA A 24 11.45 -5.82 16.18
N PRO A 25 12.74 -5.87 15.82
CA PRO A 25 13.20 -6.44 14.54
C PRO A 25 12.85 -7.92 14.31
N ASP A 26 12.67 -8.69 15.39
CA ASP A 26 12.39 -10.13 15.32
C ASP A 26 10.88 -10.44 15.16
N GLU A 27 10.01 -9.42 15.24
CA GLU A 27 8.56 -9.59 15.03
C GLU A 27 8.20 -9.69 13.54
N HIS A 28 7.10 -10.38 13.25
CA HIS A 28 6.50 -10.33 11.93
C HIS A 28 5.79 -8.99 11.71
N HIS A 29 6.01 -8.36 10.57
CA HIS A 29 5.41 -7.08 10.20
C HIS A 29 4.53 -7.26 8.96
N HIS A 30 3.23 -7.46 9.18
CA HIS A 30 2.25 -7.56 8.11
C HIS A 30 1.65 -6.16 7.84
N VAL A 31 1.87 -5.63 6.63
CA VAL A 31 1.42 -4.28 6.23
C VAL A 31 0.63 -4.35 4.92
N PRO A 32 -0.69 -4.61 4.97
CA PRO A 32 -1.53 -4.72 3.77
C PRO A 32 -1.78 -3.37 3.11
N LEU A 33 -1.86 -3.36 1.78
CA LEU A 33 -2.37 -2.25 0.98
C LEU A 33 -3.71 -2.63 0.35
N LEU A 34 -4.78 -1.94 0.73
CA LEU A 34 -6.08 -2.00 0.06
C LEU A 34 -6.16 -0.84 -0.92
N LEU A 35 -6.08 -1.13 -2.22
CA LEU A 35 -5.98 -0.11 -3.26
C LEU A 35 -7.26 -0.06 -4.11
N SER A 36 -7.77 1.14 -4.29
CA SER A 36 -8.72 1.50 -5.34
C SER A 36 -8.14 2.64 -6.18
N PRO A 37 -8.68 2.91 -7.37
CA PRO A 37 -8.13 3.93 -8.27
C PRO A 37 -7.97 5.33 -7.63
N PHE A 38 -8.84 5.70 -6.68
CA PHE A 38 -8.90 7.04 -6.09
C PHE A 38 -8.84 7.07 -4.55
N GLY A 39 -8.55 5.94 -3.92
CA GLY A 39 -8.32 5.88 -2.47
C GLY A 39 -7.61 4.59 -2.08
N TYR A 40 -6.87 4.64 -0.98
CA TYR A 40 -6.26 3.45 -0.42
C TYR A 40 -6.27 3.48 1.10
N SER A 41 -6.16 2.30 1.71
CA SER A 41 -5.96 2.13 3.13
C SER A 41 -4.78 1.19 3.37
N THR A 42 -4.03 1.45 4.43
CA THR A 42 -2.95 0.58 4.92
C THR A 42 -2.99 0.53 6.44
N TYR A 43 -2.51 -0.56 7.04
CA TYR A 43 -2.49 -0.74 8.49
C TYR A 43 -1.46 -1.80 8.90
N ARG A 44 -1.13 -1.89 10.20
CA ARG A 44 -0.38 -3.02 10.75
C ARG A 44 -1.36 -4.15 11.08
N GLY A 45 -1.27 -5.25 10.37
CA GLY A 45 -1.99 -6.49 10.68
C GLY A 45 -1.31 -7.29 11.79
N SER A 46 -2.04 -8.25 12.35
CA SER A 46 -1.52 -9.28 13.26
C SER A 46 -0.78 -10.38 12.52
#